data_AF-A0A6B3H2F2-F1
#
_entry.id   AF-A0A6B3H2F2-F1
#
_cell.length_a   1.000
_cell.length_b   1.000
_cell.length_c   1.000
_cell.angle_alpha   90.00
_cell.angle_beta   90.00
_cell.angle_gamma   90.00
#
_symmetry.space_group_name_H-M   'P 1'
#
loop_
_entity.id
_entity.type
_entity.pdbx_description
1 polymer ?
#
loop_
_entity_poly.entity_id
_entity_poly.type
_entity_poly.pdbx_seq_one_letter_code
_entity_poly.pdbx_strand_id
1 'polypeptide(L)'
;GEVEFDGTWARRVGEEGRGVRTIIEMVAATRLDCVVGSAALMRQAVAQAIHHATYRSAFGGLLTDKPLMRNVLADLALESEAATVLAMRLASAYDTDTEEERAFLRIAVPAAKYWVTKRCTPVVGEALECLGGNGYVEESGMPRLLREAPLNSIWEGSGNVQALDVLRALQREPQALDAFLREVGKARGADHRLDAAIKDLLTELADLEGIEARARRLVERMALVLQGSLLV
;
A
#
# COMPACT_ATOMS: atom_id res chain seq x y z
N GLY A 1 2.78 22.58 12.45
CA GLY A 1 2.81 24.06 12.50
C GLY A 1 3.63 24.55 11.32
N GLU A 2 3.40 25.78 10.91
CA GLU A 2 4.29 26.47 9.96
C GLU A 2 5.44 27.09 10.75
N VAL A 3 6.65 27.09 10.18
CA VAL A 3 7.86 27.54 10.88
C VAL A 3 8.65 28.51 10.00
N GLU A 4 9.19 29.56 10.63
CA GLU A 4 10.16 30.49 10.05
C GLU A 4 11.52 30.28 10.72
N PHE A 5 12.59 30.30 9.93
CA PHE A 5 13.95 30.16 10.43
C PHE A 5 14.69 31.49 10.26
N ASP A 6 14.95 32.19 11.36
CA ASP A 6 15.73 33.44 11.40
C ASP A 6 17.00 33.25 12.22
N GLY A 7 18.16 33.34 11.57
CA GLY A 7 19.46 33.11 12.21
C GLY A 7 19.61 31.72 12.86
N THR A 8 18.75 30.75 12.53
CA THR A 8 18.70 29.45 13.17
C THR A 8 20.01 28.69 12.94
N TRP A 9 20.70 28.38 14.04
CA TRP A 9 21.89 27.55 13.96
C TRP A 9 21.55 26.14 13.50
N ALA A 10 22.25 25.64 12.48
CA ALA A 10 22.09 24.29 11.96
C ALA A 10 23.46 23.67 11.64
N ARG A 11 23.52 22.34 11.69
CA ARG A 11 24.70 21.58 11.28
C ARG A 11 24.42 20.86 9.96
N ARG A 12 25.30 21.04 8.97
CA ARG A 12 25.22 20.30 7.70
C ARG A 12 25.37 18.80 7.93
N VAL A 13 24.49 18.03 7.31
CA VAL A 13 24.55 16.57 7.22
C VAL A 13 24.81 16.20 5.76
N GLY A 14 25.84 15.40 5.51
CA GLY A 14 26.26 15.04 4.14
C GLY A 14 27.07 16.14 3.42
N GLU A 15 27.22 15.94 2.11
CA GLU A 15 27.99 16.82 1.24
C GLU A 15 27.14 17.99 0.72
N GLU A 16 27.82 19.12 0.45
CA GLU A 16 27.18 20.28 -0.16
C GLU A 16 26.62 19.94 -1.55
N GLY A 17 25.39 20.40 -1.84
CA GLY A 17 24.68 20.08 -3.07
C GLY A 17 24.12 18.67 -3.18
N ARG A 18 24.30 17.80 -2.16
CA ARG A 18 23.82 16.39 -2.17
C ARG A 18 22.64 16.12 -1.25
N GLY A 19 21.94 17.15 -0.76
CA GLY A 19 20.85 17.02 0.22
C GLY A 19 19.77 16.00 -0.15
N VAL A 20 19.26 16.01 -1.39
CA VAL A 20 18.24 15.02 -1.84
C VAL A 20 18.76 13.59 -1.75
N ARG A 21 20.02 13.35 -2.13
CA ARG A 21 20.63 12.01 -2.02
C ARG A 21 20.83 11.62 -0.55
N THR A 22 21.20 12.58 0.30
CA THR A 22 21.41 12.32 1.73
C THR A 22 20.12 11.91 2.45
N ILE A 23 18.96 12.42 2.05
CA ILE A 23 17.68 12.09 2.71
C ILE A 23 16.92 10.94 2.06
N ILE A 24 17.34 10.44 0.89
CA ILE A 24 16.50 9.51 0.12
C ILE A 24 16.27 8.17 0.85
N GLU A 25 17.25 7.71 1.60
CA GLU A 25 17.15 6.48 2.41
C GLU A 25 16.11 6.65 3.53
N MET A 26 16.14 7.80 4.22
CA MET A 26 15.14 8.16 5.22
C MET A 26 13.74 8.24 4.58
N VAL A 27 13.60 8.92 3.44
CA VAL A 27 12.31 9.03 2.72
C VAL A 27 11.78 7.63 2.38
N ALA A 28 12.63 6.73 1.89
CA ALA A 28 12.23 5.36 1.57
C ALA A 28 11.73 4.61 2.83
N ALA A 29 12.44 4.71 3.96
CA ALA A 29 12.00 4.13 5.23
C ALA A 29 10.64 4.70 5.69
N THR A 30 10.44 6.02 5.63
CA THR A 30 9.15 6.62 6.01
C THR A 30 7.99 6.25 5.08
N ARG A 31 8.28 5.87 3.82
CA ARG A 31 7.26 5.32 2.91
C ARG A 31 6.85 3.91 3.31
N LEU A 32 7.79 3.09 3.82
CA LEU A 32 7.42 1.82 4.45
C LEU A 32 6.53 2.06 5.67
N ASP A 33 6.85 3.02 6.53
CA ASP A 33 6.00 3.36 7.68
C ASP A 33 4.58 3.75 7.26
N CYS A 34 4.44 4.50 6.15
CA CYS A 34 3.13 4.81 5.57
C CYS A 34 2.35 3.55 5.16
N VAL A 35 3.03 2.57 4.54
CA VAL A 35 2.42 1.28 4.16
C VAL A 35 1.98 0.51 5.40
N VAL A 36 2.88 0.35 6.39
CA VAL A 36 2.60 -0.37 7.63
C VAL A 36 1.46 0.30 8.41
N GLY A 37 1.51 1.62 8.57
CA GLY A 37 0.48 2.39 9.25
C GLY A 37 -0.89 2.26 8.57
N SER A 38 -0.95 2.36 7.24
CA SER A 38 -2.21 2.19 6.51
C SER A 38 -2.74 0.75 6.55
N ALA A 39 -1.87 -0.26 6.48
CA ALA A 39 -2.26 -1.65 6.65
C ALA A 39 -2.83 -1.92 8.06
N ALA A 40 -2.21 -1.34 9.09
CA ALA A 40 -2.69 -1.43 10.47
C ALA A 40 -4.07 -0.75 10.66
N LEU A 41 -4.28 0.44 10.07
CA LEU A 41 -5.58 1.11 10.07
C LEU A 41 -6.67 0.26 9.40
N MET A 42 -6.38 -0.32 8.23
CA MET A 42 -7.28 -1.23 7.53
C MET A 42 -7.62 -2.44 8.41
N ARG A 43 -6.60 -3.09 8.99
CA ARG A 43 -6.76 -4.25 9.87
C ARG A 43 -7.65 -3.93 11.07
N GLN A 44 -7.42 -2.80 11.71
CA GLN A 44 -8.22 -2.36 12.85
C GLN A 44 -9.69 -2.11 12.46
N ALA A 45 -9.93 -1.42 11.33
CA ALA A 45 -11.28 -1.11 10.86
C ALA A 45 -12.05 -2.40 10.49
N VAL A 46 -11.42 -3.30 9.75
CA VAL A 46 -12.02 -4.56 9.32
C VAL A 46 -12.30 -5.48 10.51
N ALA A 47 -11.39 -5.56 11.50
CA ALA A 47 -11.63 -6.35 12.70
C ALA A 47 -12.88 -5.86 13.47
N GLN A 48 -13.07 -4.54 13.58
CA GLN A 48 -14.26 -3.97 14.22
C GLN A 48 -15.53 -4.24 13.41
N ALA A 49 -15.48 -4.12 12.09
CA ALA A 49 -16.60 -4.44 11.21
C ALA A 49 -17.04 -5.91 11.31
N ILE A 50 -16.09 -6.84 11.23
CA ILE A 50 -16.35 -8.28 11.37
C ILE A 50 -16.91 -8.58 12.76
N HIS A 51 -16.30 -8.03 13.80
CA HIS A 51 -16.78 -8.21 15.17
C HIS A 51 -18.22 -7.71 15.32
N HIS A 52 -18.52 -6.50 14.87
CA HIS A 52 -19.88 -5.94 14.91
C HIS A 52 -20.87 -6.85 14.19
N ALA A 53 -20.57 -7.25 12.95
CA ALA A 53 -21.46 -8.08 12.14
C ALA A 53 -21.70 -9.46 12.75
N THR A 54 -20.74 -10.00 13.50
CA THR A 54 -20.85 -11.30 14.18
C THR A 54 -21.91 -11.29 15.28
N TYR A 55 -22.16 -10.14 15.92
CA TYR A 55 -23.10 -10.04 17.05
C TYR A 55 -24.36 -9.23 16.74
N ARG A 56 -24.35 -8.42 15.68
CA ARG A 56 -25.49 -7.59 15.31
C ARG A 56 -26.53 -8.40 14.54
N SER A 57 -27.78 -8.34 15.00
CA SER A 57 -28.93 -8.90 14.28
C SER A 57 -29.67 -7.86 13.44
N ALA A 58 -30.03 -8.23 12.22
CA ALA A 58 -30.96 -7.49 11.37
C ALA A 58 -31.69 -8.46 10.42
N PHE A 59 -32.92 -8.11 10.01
CA PHE A 59 -33.73 -8.95 9.12
C PHE A 59 -33.83 -10.40 9.61
N GLY A 60 -34.06 -10.60 10.91
CA GLY A 60 -34.30 -11.92 11.51
C GLY A 60 -33.08 -12.84 11.66
N GLY A 61 -31.84 -12.34 11.56
CA GLY A 61 -30.63 -13.13 11.83
C GLY A 61 -29.40 -12.26 12.06
N LEU A 62 -28.24 -12.87 12.36
CA LEU A 62 -26.98 -12.13 12.46
C LEU A 62 -26.60 -11.54 11.10
N LEU A 63 -25.91 -10.40 11.10
CA LEU A 63 -25.40 -9.78 9.89
C LEU A 63 -24.42 -10.72 9.18
N THR A 64 -23.56 -11.43 9.93
CA THR A 64 -22.69 -12.46 9.39
C THR A 64 -23.43 -13.64 8.76
N ASP A 65 -24.74 -13.83 8.97
CA ASP A 65 -25.51 -14.86 8.27
C ASP A 65 -26.08 -14.39 6.94
N LYS A 66 -26.01 -13.09 6.65
CA LYS A 66 -26.50 -12.52 5.40
C LYS A 66 -25.42 -12.68 4.33
N PRO A 67 -25.69 -13.39 3.21
CA PRO A 67 -24.70 -13.58 2.16
C PRO A 67 -24.13 -12.26 1.62
N LEU A 68 -24.97 -11.23 1.50
CA LEU A 68 -24.54 -9.90 1.08
C LEU A 68 -23.47 -9.31 2.01
N MET A 69 -23.67 -9.38 3.33
CA MET A 69 -22.69 -8.87 4.30
C MET A 69 -21.43 -9.73 4.31
N ARG A 70 -21.56 -11.07 4.18
CA ARG A 70 -20.38 -11.95 4.05
C ARG A 70 -19.50 -11.56 2.87
N ASN A 71 -20.10 -11.23 1.73
CA ASN A 71 -19.33 -10.80 0.55
C ASN A 71 -18.53 -9.52 0.85
N VAL A 72 -19.17 -8.50 1.41
CA VAL A 72 -18.50 -7.23 1.77
C VAL A 72 -17.37 -7.47 2.77
N LEU A 73 -17.63 -8.21 3.86
CA LEU A 73 -16.61 -8.49 4.88
C LEU A 73 -15.46 -9.33 4.33
N ALA A 74 -15.74 -10.27 3.42
CA ALA A 74 -14.71 -11.07 2.77
C ALA A 74 -13.81 -10.21 1.88
N ASP A 75 -14.36 -9.32 1.07
CA ASP A 75 -13.58 -8.40 0.22
C ASP A 75 -12.69 -7.49 1.07
N LEU A 76 -13.23 -6.92 2.15
CA LEU A 76 -12.46 -6.09 3.09
C LEU A 76 -11.36 -6.88 3.79
N ALA A 77 -11.64 -8.12 4.19
CA ALA A 77 -10.65 -9.00 4.83
C ALA A 77 -9.51 -9.37 3.87
N LEU A 78 -9.82 -9.68 2.61
CA LEU A 78 -8.82 -9.97 1.58
C LEU A 78 -7.89 -8.78 1.36
N GLU A 79 -8.44 -7.56 1.23
CA GLU A 79 -7.62 -6.35 1.06
C GLU A 79 -6.76 -6.06 2.30
N SER A 80 -7.31 -6.22 3.50
CA SER A 80 -6.56 -6.02 4.74
C SER A 80 -5.42 -7.03 4.90
N GLU A 81 -5.65 -8.29 4.55
CA GLU A 81 -4.64 -9.34 4.63
C GLU A 81 -3.53 -9.10 3.60
N ALA A 82 -3.90 -8.83 2.34
CA ALA A 82 -2.96 -8.51 1.27
C ALA A 82 -2.06 -7.30 1.61
N ALA A 83 -2.64 -6.25 2.22
CA ALA A 83 -1.88 -5.08 2.67
C ALA A 83 -0.91 -5.42 3.81
N THR A 84 -1.34 -6.27 4.75
CA THR A 84 -0.53 -6.69 5.90
C THR A 84 0.65 -7.55 5.45
N VAL A 85 0.40 -8.57 4.63
CA VAL A 85 1.44 -9.46 4.09
C VAL A 85 2.47 -8.68 3.29
N LEU A 86 2.02 -7.77 2.41
CA LEU A 86 2.92 -6.90 1.65
C LEU A 86 3.77 -6.03 2.58
N ALA A 87 3.17 -5.37 3.58
CA ALA A 87 3.90 -4.54 4.54
C ALA A 87 5.00 -5.33 5.26
N MET A 88 4.69 -6.54 5.71
CA MET A 88 5.65 -7.42 6.41
C MET A 88 6.76 -7.93 5.47
N ARG A 89 6.43 -8.26 4.21
CA ARG A 89 7.45 -8.66 3.22
C ARG A 89 8.45 -7.54 2.94
N LEU A 90 7.98 -6.29 2.85
CA LEU A 90 8.84 -5.13 2.67
C LEU A 90 9.70 -4.89 3.91
N ALA A 91 9.13 -4.98 5.12
CA ALA A 91 9.91 -4.87 6.35
C ALA A 91 11.03 -5.93 6.42
N SER A 92 10.70 -7.19 6.09
CA SER A 92 11.69 -8.28 6.03
C SER A 92 12.80 -8.04 5.00
N ALA A 93 12.49 -7.38 3.87
CA ALA A 93 13.48 -7.00 2.87
C ALA A 93 14.47 -5.95 3.42
N TYR A 94 13.94 -4.95 4.15
CA TYR A 94 14.75 -3.93 4.81
C TYR A 94 15.66 -4.52 5.89
N ASP A 95 15.16 -5.48 6.67
CA ASP A 95 15.97 -6.16 7.70
C ASP A 95 17.08 -7.03 7.09
N THR A 96 16.82 -7.64 5.93
CA THR A 96 17.77 -8.51 5.24
C THR A 96 18.90 -7.72 4.55
N ASP A 97 18.57 -6.56 3.97
CA ASP A 97 19.49 -5.58 3.38
C ASP A 97 20.60 -6.17 2.47
N THR A 98 20.24 -7.13 1.61
CA THR A 98 21.11 -7.58 0.51
C THR A 98 20.98 -6.66 -0.70
N GLU A 99 21.91 -6.74 -1.65
CA GLU A 99 21.81 -5.97 -2.91
C GLU A 99 20.53 -6.30 -3.69
N GLU A 100 20.12 -7.56 -3.68
CA GLU A 100 18.89 -8.03 -4.30
C GLU A 100 17.64 -7.46 -3.61
N GLU A 101 17.59 -7.47 -2.28
CA GLU A 101 16.47 -6.90 -1.52
C GLU A 101 16.40 -5.37 -1.67
N ARG A 102 17.54 -4.68 -1.70
CA ARG A 102 17.57 -3.23 -2.02
C ARG A 102 17.05 -2.93 -3.41
N ALA A 103 17.42 -3.75 -4.41
CA ALA A 103 16.90 -3.61 -5.78
C ALA A 103 15.39 -3.88 -5.84
N PHE A 104 14.89 -4.88 -5.12
CA PHE A 104 13.45 -5.15 -5.00
C PHE A 104 12.71 -3.97 -4.36
N LEU A 105 13.19 -3.49 -3.20
CA LEU A 105 12.60 -2.38 -2.45
C LEU A 105 12.49 -1.09 -3.26
N ARG A 106 13.44 -0.84 -4.17
CA ARG A 106 13.48 0.36 -5.02
C ARG A 106 12.18 0.61 -5.80
N ILE A 107 11.53 -0.45 -6.24
CA ILE A 107 10.23 -0.42 -6.94
C ILE A 107 9.08 -0.79 -6.00
N ALA A 108 9.28 -1.81 -5.16
CA ALA A 108 8.19 -2.37 -4.37
C ALA A 108 7.65 -1.40 -3.32
N VAL A 109 8.51 -0.60 -2.68
CA VAL A 109 8.10 0.39 -1.66
C VAL A 109 7.20 1.49 -2.25
N PRO A 110 7.60 2.23 -3.31
CA PRO A 110 6.73 3.26 -3.87
C PRO A 110 5.44 2.68 -4.48
N ALA A 111 5.48 1.47 -5.07
CA ALA A 111 4.28 0.80 -5.56
C ALA A 111 3.31 0.41 -4.43
N ALA A 112 3.83 -0.17 -3.34
CA ALA A 112 3.05 -0.50 -2.16
C ALA A 112 2.49 0.75 -1.48
N LYS A 113 3.31 1.80 -1.31
CA LYS A 113 2.89 3.06 -0.70
C LYS A 113 1.82 3.75 -1.54
N TYR A 114 1.93 3.72 -2.87
CA TYR A 114 0.83 4.16 -3.74
C TYR A 114 -0.45 3.38 -3.45
N TRP A 115 -0.41 2.05 -3.56
CA TRP A 115 -1.59 1.21 -3.54
C TRP A 115 -2.27 1.16 -2.17
N VAL A 116 -1.53 0.75 -1.14
CA VAL A 116 -2.08 0.52 0.21
C VAL A 116 -2.63 1.81 0.81
N THR A 117 -1.92 2.93 0.68
CA THR A 117 -2.41 4.20 1.25
C THR A 117 -3.60 4.77 0.48
N LYS A 118 -3.73 4.49 -0.83
CA LYS A 118 -4.91 4.88 -1.62
C LYS A 118 -6.12 4.00 -1.32
N ARG A 119 -5.91 2.72 -1.01
CA ARG A 119 -6.97 1.77 -0.62
C ARG A 119 -7.43 1.94 0.83
N CYS A 120 -6.59 2.49 1.71
CA CYS A 120 -6.90 2.67 3.12
C CYS A 120 -8.23 3.40 3.36
N THR A 121 -8.44 4.58 2.74
CA THR A 121 -9.66 5.37 2.92
C THR A 121 -10.95 4.62 2.54
N PRO A 122 -11.10 4.07 1.31
CA PRO A 122 -12.32 3.34 0.95
C PRO A 122 -12.56 2.10 1.82
N VAL A 123 -11.51 1.34 2.19
CA VAL A 123 -11.66 0.18 3.06
C VAL A 123 -12.13 0.57 4.47
N VAL A 124 -11.56 1.62 5.04
CA VAL A 124 -11.99 2.13 6.35
C VAL A 124 -13.41 2.72 6.28
N GLY A 125 -13.78 3.37 5.18
CA GLY A 125 -15.13 3.89 4.95
C GLY A 125 -16.19 2.79 4.90
N GLU A 126 -15.96 1.73 4.14
CA GLU A 126 -16.89 0.59 4.05
C GLU A 126 -16.97 -0.17 5.38
N ALA A 127 -15.84 -0.35 6.06
CA ALA A 127 -15.82 -0.96 7.39
C ALA A 127 -16.59 -0.13 8.43
N LEU A 128 -16.54 1.21 8.33
CA LEU A 128 -17.36 2.11 9.15
C LEU A 128 -18.85 1.92 8.86
N GLU A 129 -19.23 1.82 7.59
CA GLU A 129 -20.63 1.61 7.18
C GLU A 129 -21.19 0.28 7.69
N CYS A 130 -20.37 -0.76 7.83
CA CYS A 130 -20.78 -2.04 8.42
C CYS A 130 -21.31 -1.92 9.86
N LEU A 131 -20.93 -0.88 10.60
CA LEU A 131 -21.45 -0.59 11.96
C LEU A 131 -22.76 0.24 11.93
N GLY A 132 -23.20 0.66 10.74
CA GLY A 132 -24.34 1.55 10.53
C GLY A 132 -24.14 2.90 11.21
N GLY A 133 -25.24 3.50 11.70
CA GLY A 133 -25.20 4.83 12.34
C GLY A 133 -24.23 4.91 13.52
N ASN A 134 -24.02 3.82 14.26
CA ASN A 134 -23.06 3.78 15.37
C ASN A 134 -21.61 3.96 14.89
N GLY A 135 -21.27 3.49 13.68
CA GLY A 135 -19.95 3.70 13.09
C GLY A 135 -19.65 5.18 12.80
N TYR A 136 -20.68 6.02 12.64
CA TYR A 136 -20.50 7.44 12.39
C TYR A 136 -20.28 8.26 13.68
N VAL A 137 -20.54 7.68 14.85
CA VAL A 137 -20.39 8.37 16.13
C VAL A 137 -18.96 8.19 16.66
N GLU A 138 -18.36 9.27 17.17
CA GLU A 138 -16.94 9.32 17.56
C GLU A 138 -16.58 8.29 18.64
N GLU A 139 -17.52 7.93 19.52
CA GLU A 139 -17.34 6.93 20.58
C GLU A 139 -17.09 5.51 20.03
N SER A 140 -17.49 5.22 18.78
CA SER A 140 -17.13 3.95 18.13
C SER A 140 -15.64 3.86 17.79
N GLY A 141 -14.95 5.00 17.70
CA GLY A 141 -13.56 5.09 17.24
C GLY A 141 -13.37 4.97 15.72
N MET A 142 -14.41 4.60 14.96
CA MET A 142 -14.34 4.48 13.49
C MET A 142 -14.14 5.82 12.78
N PRO A 143 -14.79 6.94 13.16
CA PRO A 143 -14.58 8.23 12.51
C PRO A 143 -13.13 8.72 12.62
N ARG A 144 -12.46 8.43 13.76
CA ARG A 144 -11.03 8.71 13.91
C ARG A 144 -10.20 7.94 12.90
N LEU A 145 -10.47 6.65 12.68
CA LEU A 145 -9.76 5.86 11.66
C LEU A 145 -9.99 6.43 10.26
N LEU A 146 -11.22 6.82 9.93
CA LEU A 146 -11.54 7.41 8.63
C LEU A 146 -10.82 8.75 8.41
N ARG A 147 -10.74 9.60 9.44
CA ARG A 147 -10.03 10.89 9.38
C ARG A 147 -8.51 10.71 9.24
N GLU A 148 -7.95 9.64 9.80
CA GLU A 148 -6.52 9.31 9.70
C GLU A 148 -6.15 8.69 8.33
N ALA A 149 -7.03 7.85 7.77
CA ALA A 149 -6.77 7.05 6.57
C ALA A 149 -6.15 7.80 5.37
N PRO A 150 -6.57 9.04 5.00
CA PRO A 150 -5.97 9.72 3.85
C PRO A 150 -4.56 10.28 4.11
N LEU A 151 -4.13 10.44 5.36
CA LEU A 151 -2.89 11.14 5.72
C LEU A 151 -1.66 10.50 5.06
N ASN A 152 -1.50 9.18 5.21
CA ASN A 152 -0.37 8.43 4.67
C ASN A 152 -0.32 8.44 3.13
N SER A 153 -1.44 8.75 2.48
CA SER A 153 -1.50 8.93 1.02
C SER A 153 -1.01 10.30 0.56
N ILE A 154 -0.99 11.28 1.45
CA ILE A 154 -0.55 12.66 1.19
C ILE A 154 0.90 12.84 1.65
N TRP A 155 1.21 12.39 2.87
CA TRP A 155 2.52 12.45 3.51
C TRP A 155 3.59 11.69 2.71
N GLU A 156 4.81 12.22 2.69
CA GLU A 156 6.00 11.65 2.05
C GLU A 156 5.79 11.18 0.59
N GLY A 157 5.11 12.03 -0.18
CA GLY A 157 4.90 11.88 -1.63
C GLY A 157 3.54 11.30 -1.97
N SER A 158 2.71 12.12 -2.61
CA SER A 158 1.36 11.74 -3.05
C SER A 158 1.38 10.63 -4.11
N GLY A 159 0.22 10.05 -4.40
CA GLY A 159 0.14 8.93 -5.35
C GLY A 159 0.76 9.20 -6.74
N ASN A 160 0.68 10.43 -7.26
CA ASN A 160 1.37 10.77 -8.52
C ASN A 160 2.89 10.74 -8.36
N VAL A 161 3.41 11.27 -7.24
CA VAL A 161 4.84 11.28 -6.95
C VAL A 161 5.37 9.84 -6.86
N GLN A 162 4.64 8.94 -6.21
CA GLN A 162 5.02 7.52 -6.14
C GLN A 162 5.02 6.85 -7.52
N ALA A 163 3.97 7.07 -8.32
CA ALA A 163 3.88 6.48 -9.64
C ALA A 163 5.02 6.96 -10.56
N LEU A 164 5.34 8.25 -10.51
CA LEU A 164 6.47 8.83 -11.27
C LEU A 164 7.83 8.32 -10.75
N ASP A 165 7.97 8.07 -9.44
CA ASP A 165 9.21 7.50 -8.89
C ASP A 165 9.41 6.04 -9.32
N VAL A 166 8.34 5.24 -9.41
CA VAL A 166 8.40 3.89 -10.00
C VAL A 166 8.86 3.97 -11.46
N LEU A 167 8.28 4.86 -12.27
CA LEU A 167 8.72 5.03 -13.67
C LEU A 167 10.20 5.44 -13.75
N ARG A 168 10.64 6.33 -12.87
CA ARG A 168 12.05 6.73 -12.79
C ARG A 168 12.97 5.55 -12.44
N ALA A 169 12.56 4.69 -11.52
CA ALA A 169 13.29 3.47 -11.18
C ALA A 169 13.38 2.53 -12.40
N LEU A 170 12.26 2.27 -13.07
CA LEU A 170 12.20 1.42 -14.26
C LEU A 170 13.14 1.92 -15.38
N GLN A 171 13.27 3.24 -15.54
CA GLN A 171 14.13 3.82 -16.58
C GLN A 171 15.62 3.78 -16.22
N ARG A 172 15.98 3.95 -14.94
CA ARG A 172 17.37 4.22 -14.52
C ARG A 172 18.05 3.03 -13.84
N GLU A 173 17.28 2.08 -13.35
CA GLU A 173 17.73 0.99 -12.48
C GLU A 173 17.12 -0.35 -12.95
N PRO A 174 17.54 -0.89 -14.11
CA PRO A 174 16.97 -2.14 -14.66
C PRO A 174 17.00 -3.32 -13.69
N GLN A 175 18.04 -3.40 -12.86
CA GLN A 175 18.19 -4.42 -11.82
C GLN A 175 17.04 -4.42 -10.80
N ALA A 176 16.37 -3.27 -10.60
CA ALA A 176 15.21 -3.19 -9.71
C ALA A 176 14.00 -3.91 -10.31
N LEU A 177 13.79 -3.79 -11.63
CA LEU A 177 12.73 -4.53 -12.33
C LEU A 177 13.03 -6.03 -12.31
N ASP A 178 14.27 -6.44 -12.54
CA ASP A 178 14.67 -7.85 -12.49
C ASP A 178 14.42 -8.46 -11.10
N ALA A 179 14.77 -7.75 -10.03
CA ALA A 179 14.52 -8.18 -8.66
C ALA A 179 13.01 -8.28 -8.36
N PHE A 180 12.22 -7.29 -8.79
CA PHE A 180 10.76 -7.30 -8.66
C PHE A 180 10.12 -8.49 -9.39
N LEU A 181 10.52 -8.75 -10.64
CA LEU A 181 9.99 -9.86 -11.43
C LEU A 181 10.42 -11.22 -10.87
N ARG A 182 11.63 -11.32 -10.29
CA ARG A 182 12.08 -12.53 -9.61
C ARG A 182 11.25 -12.82 -8.36
N GLU A 183 10.94 -11.79 -7.57
CA GLU A 183 10.06 -11.94 -6.39
C GLU A 183 8.69 -12.48 -6.78
N VAL A 184 8.01 -11.80 -7.72
CA VAL A 184 6.70 -12.23 -8.22
C VAL A 184 6.75 -13.61 -8.87
N GLY A 185 7.86 -13.92 -9.57
CA GLY A 185 8.08 -15.21 -10.22
C GLY A 185 8.19 -16.41 -9.27
N LYS A 186 8.39 -16.20 -7.97
CA LYS A 186 8.36 -17.27 -6.96
C LYS A 186 7.00 -17.97 -6.88
N ALA A 187 5.93 -17.26 -7.22
CA ALA A 187 4.55 -17.78 -7.23
C ALA A 187 4.13 -18.40 -8.57
N ARG A 188 5.04 -18.53 -9.54
CA ARG A 188 4.72 -19.04 -10.88
C ARG A 188 4.06 -20.42 -10.82
N GLY A 189 2.91 -20.56 -11.48
CA GLY A 189 2.16 -21.82 -11.53
C GLY A 189 1.31 -22.11 -10.29
N ALA A 190 1.31 -21.24 -9.28
CA ALA A 190 0.44 -21.38 -8.11
C ALA A 190 -1.04 -21.07 -8.44
N ASP A 191 -1.29 -20.10 -9.31
CA ASP A 191 -2.63 -19.76 -9.80
C ASP A 191 -2.60 -19.23 -11.25
N HIS A 192 -3.43 -19.81 -12.12
CA HIS A 192 -3.49 -19.43 -13.54
C HIS A 192 -3.93 -17.98 -13.79
N ARG A 193 -4.73 -17.39 -12.89
CA ARG A 193 -5.18 -15.99 -12.97
C ARG A 193 -4.04 -15.05 -12.63
N LEU A 194 -3.23 -15.41 -11.63
CA LEU A 194 -2.01 -14.67 -11.28
C LEU A 194 -1.00 -14.73 -12.42
N ASP A 195 -0.73 -15.92 -12.98
CA ASP A 195 0.17 -16.08 -14.12
C ASP A 195 -0.26 -15.22 -15.33
N ALA A 196 -1.57 -15.19 -15.62
CA ALA A 196 -2.13 -14.32 -16.65
C ALA A 196 -1.93 -12.82 -16.32
N ALA A 197 -2.18 -12.40 -15.08
CA ALA A 197 -1.98 -11.02 -14.66
C ALA A 197 -0.51 -10.59 -14.73
N ILE A 198 0.44 -11.46 -14.39
CA ILE A 198 1.88 -11.24 -14.53
C ILE A 198 2.24 -11.06 -16.01
N LYS A 199 1.74 -11.93 -16.89
CA LYS A 199 1.99 -11.84 -18.32
C LYS A 199 1.47 -10.54 -18.92
N ASP A 200 0.28 -10.11 -18.52
CA ASP A 200 -0.28 -8.85 -18.97
C ASP A 200 0.52 -7.65 -18.45
N LEU A 201 0.98 -7.70 -17.19
CA LEU A 201 1.85 -6.67 -16.62
C LEU A 201 3.16 -6.54 -17.42
N LEU A 202 3.79 -7.66 -17.79
CA LEU A 202 4.98 -7.65 -18.64
C LEU A 202 4.72 -7.03 -20.01
N THR A 203 3.55 -7.29 -20.58
CA THR A 203 3.11 -6.67 -21.84
C THR A 203 2.95 -5.16 -21.69
N GLU A 204 2.36 -4.71 -20.58
CA GLU A 204 2.22 -3.28 -20.29
C GLU A 204 3.55 -2.57 -20.01
N LEU A 205 4.51 -3.25 -19.38
CA LEU A 205 5.85 -2.72 -19.13
C LEU A 205 6.68 -2.58 -20.41
N ALA A 206 6.42 -3.41 -21.42
CA ALA A 206 7.08 -3.34 -22.73
C ALA A 206 6.56 -2.18 -23.60
N ASP A 207 5.35 -1.68 -23.32
CA ASP A 207 4.73 -0.57 -24.02
C ASP A 207 5.06 0.77 -23.34
N LEU A 208 6.05 1.48 -23.91
CA LEU A 208 6.50 2.77 -23.40
C LEU A 208 5.66 3.95 -23.92
N GLU A 209 4.75 3.72 -24.87
CA GLU A 209 3.95 4.80 -25.46
C GLU A 209 2.97 5.36 -24.42
N GLY A 210 3.08 6.66 -24.16
CA GLY A 210 2.23 7.34 -23.19
C GLY A 210 2.35 6.83 -21.75
N ILE A 211 3.45 6.15 -21.39
CA ILE A 211 3.62 5.44 -20.10
C ILE A 211 3.34 6.33 -18.87
N GLU A 212 3.70 7.62 -18.93
CA GLU A 212 3.44 8.57 -17.84
C GLU A 212 1.93 8.80 -17.61
N ALA A 213 1.13 8.91 -18.67
CA ALA A 213 -0.31 9.12 -18.58
C ALA A 213 -1.04 7.94 -17.92
N ARG A 214 -0.47 6.74 -18.05
CA ARG A 214 -0.98 5.48 -17.48
C ARG A 214 -0.19 4.98 -16.27
N ALA A 215 0.72 5.79 -15.72
CA ALA A 215 1.64 5.40 -14.65
C ALA A 215 0.91 4.82 -13.43
N ARG A 216 -0.20 5.45 -13.02
CA ARG A 216 -1.00 4.98 -11.88
C ARG A 216 -1.56 3.58 -12.09
N ARG A 217 -2.13 3.31 -13.26
CA ARG A 217 -2.67 1.98 -13.62
C ARG A 217 -1.55 0.94 -13.61
N LEU A 218 -0.39 1.27 -14.19
CA LEU A 218 0.75 0.36 -14.21
C LEU A 218 1.21 0.02 -12.78
N VAL A 219 1.42 1.05 -11.94
CA VAL A 219 1.88 0.90 -10.55
C VAL A 219 0.86 0.13 -9.70
N GLU A 220 -0.43 0.36 -9.93
CA GLU A 220 -1.51 -0.42 -9.33
C GLU A 220 -1.40 -1.91 -9.69
N ARG A 221 -1.26 -2.24 -10.98
CA ARG A 221 -1.10 -3.63 -11.43
C ARG A 221 0.15 -4.28 -10.85
N MET A 222 1.27 -3.54 -10.75
CA MET A 222 2.49 -4.02 -10.09
C MET A 222 2.22 -4.38 -8.62
N ALA A 223 1.56 -3.49 -7.87
CA ALA A 223 1.22 -3.75 -6.47
C ALA A 223 0.28 -4.94 -6.29
N LEU A 224 -0.76 -5.05 -7.14
CA LEU A 224 -1.73 -6.15 -7.11
C LEU A 224 -1.10 -7.51 -7.44
N VAL A 225 -0.25 -7.56 -8.46
CA VAL A 225 0.48 -8.78 -8.83
C VAL A 225 1.42 -9.21 -7.70
N LEU A 226 2.12 -8.25 -7.08
CA LEU A 226 2.97 -8.53 -5.92
C LEU A 226 2.16 -9.04 -4.72
N GLN A 227 1.03 -8.42 -4.40
CA GLN A 227 0.12 -8.92 -3.35
C GLN A 227 -0.37 -10.33 -3.67
N GLY A 228 -0.81 -10.57 -4.91
CA GLY A 228 -1.25 -11.88 -5.37
C GLY A 228 -0.16 -12.94 -5.20
N SER A 229 1.08 -12.65 -5.59
CA SER A 229 2.21 -13.59 -5.46
C SER A 229 2.58 -13.91 -4.02
N LEU A 230 2.30 -13.03 -3.06
CA LEU A 230 2.62 -13.26 -1.65
C LEU A 230 1.55 -14.06 -0.91
N LEU A 231 0.38 -14.26 -1.51
CA LEU A 231 -0.76 -14.94 -0.89
C LEU A 231 -0.95 -16.39 -1.36
N VAL A 232 -0.16 -16.85 -2.34
CA VAL A 232 -0.29 -18.19 -2.96
C VAL A 232 0.99 -19.00 -2.86
#